data_AF-A0A968JSZ4-F1
#
_entry.id   AF-A0A968JSZ4-F1
#
_cell.length_a   1.000
_cell.length_b   1.000
_cell.length_c   1.000
_cell.angle_alpha   90.00
_cell.angle_beta   90.00
_cell.angle_gamma   90.00
#
_symmetry.space_group_name_H-M   'P 1'
#
loop_
_entity.id
_entity.type
_entity.pdbx_description
1 polymer ?
#
loop_
_entity_poly.entity_id
_entity_poly.type
_entity_poly.pdbx_seq_one_letter_code
_entity_poly.pdbx_strand_id
1 'polypeptide(L)'
;MACSTKETPKENEKKIKVGVRKIGEEYIYLPVRTSGRLTAESEQKLSFRTGGIIKRILVKEGQEVSPGETIAELNLSEIKPQVSMARQAFDKASRDLQRAENLFNDSVATLEMFQNAKRLLK
;
A
#
# COMPACT_ATOMS: atom_id res chain seq x y z
N MET A 1 -43.96 12.62 -100.87
CA MET A 1 -44.41 12.40 -99.47
C MET A 1 -43.15 12.34 -98.62
N ALA A 2 -42.65 13.46 -98.09
CA ALA A 2 -43.07 14.20 -96.89
C ALA A 2 -42.34 13.71 -95.61
N CYS A 3 -41.41 14.56 -95.12
CA CYS A 3 -40.82 14.75 -93.77
C CYS A 3 -40.21 13.53 -93.03
N SER A 4 -39.11 13.66 -92.28
CA SER A 4 -38.89 14.67 -91.25
C SER A 4 -37.45 14.63 -90.69
N THR A 5 -36.85 15.82 -90.45
CA THR A 5 -35.97 16.20 -89.30
C THR A 5 -34.60 15.50 -89.13
N LYS A 6 -33.49 16.15 -88.77
CA LYS A 6 -33.20 17.48 -88.23
C LYS A 6 -31.67 17.70 -88.34
N GLU A 7 -31.29 18.94 -88.63
CA GLU A 7 -29.95 19.48 -88.42
C GLU A 7 -29.48 19.28 -86.97
N THR A 8 -28.20 19.03 -86.71
CA THR A 8 -27.27 20.11 -86.28
C THR A 8 -25.86 19.61 -85.91
N PRO A 9 -24.85 20.50 -86.03
CA PRO A 9 -23.43 20.25 -85.81
C PRO A 9 -23.00 20.54 -84.36
N LYS A 10 -21.80 20.07 -83.98
CA LYS A 10 -20.68 20.89 -83.47
C LYS A 10 -19.63 20.04 -82.75
N GLU A 11 -18.48 19.93 -83.39
CA GLU A 11 -17.20 19.66 -82.76
C GLU A 11 -16.61 20.98 -82.26
N ASN A 12 -16.38 21.08 -80.94
CA ASN A 12 -15.21 21.68 -80.30
C ASN A 12 -15.43 21.72 -78.78
N GLU A 13 -15.24 20.58 -78.14
CA GLU A 13 -15.16 20.50 -76.69
C GLU A 13 -13.73 20.87 -76.27
N LYS A 14 -13.50 22.15 -75.93
CA LYS A 14 -12.22 22.58 -75.34
C LYS A 14 -12.06 21.89 -73.97
N LYS A 15 -11.35 20.76 -73.95
CA LYS A 15 -11.00 20.03 -72.73
C LYS A 15 -10.00 20.85 -71.91
N ILE A 16 -10.52 21.54 -70.90
CA ILE A 16 -9.71 22.27 -69.93
C ILE A 16 -8.97 21.23 -69.08
N LYS A 17 -7.64 21.19 -69.17
CA LYS A 17 -6.82 20.29 -68.34
C LYS A 17 -6.92 20.72 -66.88
N VAL A 18 -7.43 19.83 -66.05
CA VAL A 18 -7.44 19.98 -64.59
C VAL A 18 -6.58 18.90 -63.96
N GLY A 19 -5.75 19.30 -63.00
CA GLY A 19 -4.98 18.36 -62.20
C GLY A 19 -5.89 17.70 -61.19
N VAL A 20 -6.10 16.39 -61.32
CA VAL A 20 -6.81 15.60 -60.31
C VAL A 20 -5.81 14.82 -59.47
N ARG A 21 -6.12 14.67 -58.18
CA ARG A 21 -5.32 13.86 -57.27
C ARG A 21 -6.27 12.89 -56.56
N LYS A 22 -5.93 11.60 -56.58
CA LYS A 22 -6.70 10.58 -55.85
C LYS A 22 -6.55 10.83 -54.36
N ILE A 23 -7.69 10.89 -53.66
CA ILE A 23 -7.73 11.00 -52.20
C ILE A 23 -7.69 9.58 -51.64
N GLY A 24 -6.80 9.35 -50.67
CA GLY A 24 -6.75 8.14 -49.86
C GLY A 24 -7.04 8.50 -48.42
N GLU A 25 -7.68 7.59 -47.69
CA GLU A 25 -7.88 7.73 -46.24
C GLU A 25 -6.57 7.39 -45.54
N GLU A 26 -6.04 8.35 -44.77
CA GLU A 26 -4.87 8.15 -43.93
C GLU A 26 -5.25 8.50 -42.50
N TYR A 27 -4.94 7.60 -41.56
CA TYR A 27 -5.22 7.83 -40.14
C TYR A 27 -4.17 8.77 -39.57
N ILE A 28 -4.55 10.05 -39.39
CA ILE A 28 -3.70 11.07 -38.80
C ILE A 28 -3.95 11.08 -37.28
N TYR A 29 -2.93 10.72 -36.50
CA TYR A 29 -2.96 10.88 -35.04
C TYR A 29 -2.36 12.24 -34.67
N LEU A 30 -3.19 13.14 -34.13
CA LEU A 30 -2.72 14.41 -33.57
C LEU A 30 -2.21 14.19 -32.14
N PRO A 31 -0.91 14.40 -31.85
CA PRO A 31 -0.39 14.20 -30.50
C PRO A 31 -0.92 15.29 -29.56
N VAL A 32 -1.63 14.88 -28.51
CA VAL A 32 -2.06 15.77 -27.42
C VAL A 32 -0.90 15.94 -26.44
N ARG A 33 -0.34 17.15 -26.37
CA ARG A 33 0.69 17.49 -25.38
C ARG A 33 0.02 18.02 -24.13
N THR A 34 0.22 17.34 -23.02
CA THR A 34 -0.25 17.78 -21.70
C THR A 34 0.91 17.78 -20.71
N SER A 35 0.79 18.60 -19.69
CA SER A 35 1.68 18.63 -18.53
C SER A 35 0.90 18.23 -17.30
N GLY A 36 1.43 17.29 -16.52
CA GLY A 36 0.90 16.89 -15.23
C GLY A 36 1.91 17.16 -14.12
N ARG A 37 1.44 17.33 -12.90
CA ARG A 37 2.31 17.39 -11.72
C ARG A 37 2.55 15.98 -11.21
N LEU A 38 3.81 15.60 -11.08
CA LEU A 38 4.18 14.36 -10.40
C LEU A 38 3.99 14.55 -8.89
N THR A 39 3.34 13.60 -8.26
CA THR A 39 3.19 13.53 -6.80
C THR A 39 3.69 12.18 -6.32
N ALA A 40 4.16 12.12 -5.08
CA ALA A 40 4.51 10.85 -4.46
C ALA A 40 3.27 9.93 -4.44
N GLU A 41 3.47 8.66 -4.77
CA GLU A 41 2.41 7.65 -4.72
C GLU A 41 1.92 7.42 -3.28
N SER A 42 2.83 7.48 -2.31
CA SER A 42 2.52 7.36 -0.89
C SER A 42 3.48 8.22 -0.07
N GLU A 43 2.92 8.96 0.89
CA GLU A 43 3.69 9.68 1.91
C GLU A 43 3.29 9.14 3.28
N GLN A 44 4.26 8.63 4.05
CA GLN A 44 4.02 8.10 5.39
C GLN A 44 4.74 8.96 6.43
N LYS A 45 3.97 9.48 7.39
CA LYS A 45 4.53 10.15 8.57
C LYS A 45 4.85 9.11 9.63
N LEU A 46 6.14 8.81 9.79
CA LEU A 46 6.61 7.87 10.79
C LEU A 46 6.56 8.50 12.18
N SER A 47 5.98 7.78 13.14
CA SER A 47 5.94 8.18 14.54
C SER A 47 6.09 6.96 15.44
N PHE A 48 6.67 7.17 16.63
CA PHE A 48 6.76 6.11 17.62
C PHE A 48 5.39 5.87 18.26
N ARG A 49 5.03 4.60 18.44
CA ARG A 49 3.78 4.19 19.11
C ARG A 49 3.76 4.59 20.59
N THR A 50 4.92 4.65 21.23
CA THR A 50 5.09 5.07 22.62
C THR A 50 5.95 6.31 22.67
N GLY A 51 5.60 7.27 23.53
CA GLY A 51 6.47 8.41 23.82
C GLY A 51 7.77 7.95 24.48
N GLY A 52 8.85 8.70 24.25
CA GLY A 52 10.16 8.40 24.84
C GLY A 52 11.27 9.23 24.22
N ILE A 53 12.47 9.12 24.80
CA ILE A 53 13.66 9.82 24.30
C ILE A 53 14.27 8.99 23.17
N ILE A 54 14.58 9.62 22.03
CA ILE A 54 15.30 8.97 20.93
C ILE A 54 16.73 8.67 21.37
N LYS A 55 17.14 7.41 21.29
CA LYS A 55 18.51 6.97 21.56
C LYS A 55 19.43 7.24 20.37
N ARG A 56 18.96 6.88 19.16
CA ARG A 56 19.69 7.08 17.91
C ARG A 56 18.77 7.02 16.70
N ILE A 57 19.20 7.68 15.62
CA ILE A 57 18.65 7.55 14.28
C ILE A 57 19.70 6.79 13.45
N LEU A 58 19.26 5.75 12.75
CA LEU A 58 20.13 4.79 12.04
C LEU A 58 20.25 5.08 10.54
N VAL A 59 19.44 6.01 10.04
CA VAL A 59 19.39 6.38 8.61
C VAL A 59 19.79 7.83 8.41
N LYS A 60 20.15 8.16 7.17
CA LYS A 60 20.36 9.55 6.72
C LYS A 60 19.19 10.03 5.88
N GLU A 61 19.05 11.35 5.76
CA GLU A 61 18.08 11.97 4.87
C GLU A 61 18.35 11.55 3.42
N GLY A 62 17.29 11.16 2.69
CA GLY A 62 17.37 10.67 1.31
C GLY A 62 17.82 9.22 1.15
N GLN A 63 18.06 8.48 2.23
CA GLN A 63 18.38 7.06 2.18
C GLN A 63 17.13 6.22 1.86
N GLU A 64 17.27 5.27 0.94
CA GLU A 64 16.24 4.28 0.66
C GLU A 64 16.18 3.23 1.78
N VAL A 65 14.97 2.90 2.24
CA VAL A 65 14.74 1.98 3.36
C VAL A 65 13.71 0.92 2.97
N SER A 66 13.89 -0.29 3.47
CA SER A 66 12.97 -1.40 3.19
C SER A 66 11.95 -1.62 4.32
N PRO A 67 10.78 -2.24 4.04
CA PRO A 67 9.83 -2.60 5.09
C PRO A 67 10.48 -3.48 6.18
N GLY A 68 10.33 -3.09 7.44
CA GLY A 68 10.89 -3.79 8.60
C GLY A 68 12.30 -3.33 9.01
N GLU A 69 12.92 -2.43 8.26
CA GLU A 69 14.20 -1.83 8.64
C GLU A 69 14.05 -0.88 9.85
N THR A 70 14.98 -0.96 10.80
CA THR A 70 14.95 -0.09 11.98
C THR A 70 15.56 1.27 11.64
N ILE A 71 14.71 2.29 11.57
CA ILE A 71 15.08 3.66 11.18
C ILE A 71 15.58 4.46 12.39
N ALA A 72 15.00 4.23 13.57
CA ALA A 72 15.38 4.90 14.80
C ALA A 72 15.02 4.04 16.02
N GLU A 73 15.78 4.20 17.09
CA GLU A 73 15.58 3.48 18.35
C GLU A 73 15.28 4.44 19.49
N LEU A 74 14.28 4.11 20.32
CA LEU A 74 14.04 4.79 21.58
C LEU A 74 14.96 4.27 22.68
N ASN A 75 15.22 5.13 23.66
CA ASN A 75 15.89 4.74 24.88
C ASN A 75 14.93 3.92 25.76
N LEU A 76 15.22 2.63 25.92
CA LEU A 76 14.37 1.69 26.65
C LEU A 76 14.75 1.52 28.13
N SER A 77 15.58 2.40 28.70
CA SER A 77 16.06 2.26 30.10
C SER A 77 14.95 2.17 31.14
N GLU A 78 13.81 2.84 30.93
CA GLU A 78 12.66 2.78 31.84
C GLU A 78 11.69 1.64 31.51
N ILE A 79 11.51 1.34 30.22
CA ILE A 79 10.56 0.33 29.74
C ILE A 79 11.08 -1.09 30.02
N LYS A 80 12.40 -1.32 29.89
CA LYS A 80 13.01 -2.64 30.11
C LYS A 80 12.76 -3.20 31.52
N PRO A 81 12.98 -2.43 32.61
CA PRO A 81 12.64 -2.87 33.96
C PRO A 81 11.15 -3.22 34.12
N GLN A 82 10.25 -2.39 33.59
CA GLN A 82 8.80 -2.64 33.68
C GLN A 82 8.41 -3.95 32.99
N VAL A 83 8.92 -4.19 31.78
CA VAL A 83 8.71 -5.46 31.06
C VAL A 83 9.31 -6.64 31.82
N SER A 84 10.48 -6.48 32.41
CA SER A 84 11.11 -7.52 33.24
C SER A 84 10.29 -7.84 34.49
N MET A 85 9.79 -6.83 35.20
CA MET A 85 8.92 -7.00 36.37
C MET A 85 7.63 -7.73 36.00
N ALA A 86 6.99 -7.35 34.89
CA ALA A 86 5.77 -8.01 34.41
C ALA A 86 6.03 -9.49 34.04
N ARG A 87 7.15 -9.79 33.39
CA ARG A 87 7.56 -11.18 33.10
C ARG A 87 7.80 -11.98 34.37
N GLN A 88 8.51 -11.42 35.35
CA GLN A 88 8.75 -12.11 36.62
C GLN A 88 7.45 -12.37 37.40
N ALA A 89 6.51 -11.42 37.38
CA ALA A 89 5.19 -11.60 37.98
C ALA A 89 4.40 -12.72 37.29
N PHE A 90 4.43 -12.77 35.95
CA PHE A 90 3.81 -13.84 35.16
C PHE A 90 4.43 -15.20 35.47
N ASP A 91 5.77 -15.31 35.48
CA ASP A 91 6.47 -16.56 35.78
C ASP A 91 6.18 -17.03 37.21
N LYS A 92 6.08 -16.11 38.17
CA LYS A 92 5.67 -16.42 39.54
C LYS A 92 4.25 -16.98 39.58
N ALA A 93 3.29 -16.32 38.94
CA ALA A 93 1.91 -16.78 38.88
C ALA A 93 1.78 -18.15 38.19
N SER A 94 2.57 -18.39 37.14
CA SER A 94 2.62 -19.69 36.46
C SER A 94 3.14 -20.81 37.37
N ARG A 95 4.24 -20.57 38.10
CA ARG A 95 4.75 -21.54 39.08
C ARG A 95 3.77 -21.78 40.23
N ASP A 96 3.12 -20.73 40.72
CA ASP A 96 2.14 -20.83 41.80
C ASP A 96 0.90 -21.64 41.35
N LEU A 97 0.45 -21.47 40.10
CA LEU A 97 -0.61 -22.30 39.51
C LEU A 97 -0.18 -23.76 39.37
N GLN A 98 1.00 -24.02 38.81
CA GLN A 98 1.50 -25.39 38.65
C GLN A 98 1.63 -26.09 40.02
N ARG A 99 2.09 -25.37 41.04
CA ARG A 99 2.14 -25.89 42.42
C ARG A 99 0.73 -26.18 42.95
N ALA A 100 -0.22 -25.26 42.76
CA ALA A 100 -1.60 -25.45 43.22
C ALA A 100 -2.29 -26.62 42.50
N GLU A 101 -2.00 -26.82 41.21
CA GLU A 101 -2.49 -27.96 40.42
C GLU A 101 -1.98 -29.30 40.97
N ASN A 102 -0.67 -29.40 41.20
CA ASN A 102 -0.07 -30.59 41.80
C ASN A 102 -0.68 -30.91 43.18
N LEU A 103 -0.78 -29.90 44.05
CA LEU A 103 -1.35 -30.08 45.39
C LEU A 103 -2.85 -30.41 45.38
N PHE A 104 -3.60 -29.92 44.39
CA PHE A 104 -5.01 -30.26 44.20
C PHE A 104 -5.15 -31.72 43.75
N ASN A 105 -4.31 -32.17 42.82
CA ASN A 105 -4.27 -33.57 42.38
C ASN A 105 -3.88 -34.53 43.50
N ASP A 106 -2.96 -34.11 44.38
CA ASP A 106 -2.57 -34.86 45.58
C ASP A 106 -3.62 -34.80 46.70
N SER A 107 -4.79 -34.18 46.46
CA SER A 107 -5.91 -33.98 47.42
C SER A 107 -5.54 -33.18 48.68
N VAL A 108 -4.44 -32.42 48.64
CA VAL A 108 -3.94 -31.61 49.77
C VAL A 108 -4.45 -30.16 49.70
N ALA A 109 -4.74 -29.64 48.51
CA ALA A 109 -5.21 -28.27 48.32
C ALA A 109 -6.71 -28.16 48.04
N THR A 110 -7.33 -27.06 48.48
CA THR A 110 -8.74 -26.77 48.24
C THR A 110 -8.98 -26.28 46.81
N LEU A 111 -10.20 -26.54 46.30
CA LEU A 111 -10.64 -26.06 44.98
C LEU A 111 -10.51 -24.52 44.86
N GLU A 112 -10.79 -23.79 45.94
CA GLU A 112 -10.66 -22.33 45.98
C GLU A 112 -9.21 -21.87 45.79
N MET A 113 -8.24 -22.53 46.42
CA MET A 113 -6.81 -22.21 46.23
C MET A 113 -6.38 -22.39 44.78
N PHE A 114 -6.79 -23.49 44.14
CA PHE A 114 -6.51 -23.72 42.71
C PHE A 114 -7.15 -22.67 41.81
N GLN A 115 -8.44 -22.36 42.04
CA GLN A 115 -9.16 -21.36 41.24
C GLN A 115 -8.57 -19.95 41.42
N ASN A 116 -8.16 -19.59 42.63
CA ASN A 116 -7.50 -18.32 42.92
C ASN A 116 -6.16 -18.19 42.18
N ALA A 117 -5.34 -19.25 42.18
CA ALA A 117 -4.09 -19.28 41.43
C ALA A 117 -4.36 -19.19 39.91
N LYS A 118 -5.39 -19.88 39.41
CA LYS A 118 -5.76 -19.88 37.98
C LYS A 118 -6.24 -18.51 37.50
N ARG A 119 -6.91 -17.74 38.36
CA ARG A 119 -7.39 -16.39 38.04
C ARG A 119 -6.25 -15.38 37.84
N LEU A 120 -5.09 -15.59 38.45
CA LEU A 120 -3.95 -14.67 38.35
C LEU A 120 -3.22 -14.72 36.99
N LEU A 121 -3.46 -15.76 36.19
CA LEU A 121 -2.83 -15.96 34.87
C LEU A 121 -3.74 -15.65 33.68
N LYS A 122 -5.02 -15.37 33.93
CA LYS A 122 -6.05 -15.20 32.89
C LYS A 122 -6.37 -13.74 32.68
#